data_AF-A0A147KEB2-F1
#
_entry.id   AF-A0A147KEB2-F1
#
_cell.length_a   1.000
_cell.length_b   1.000
_cell.length_c   1.000
_cell.angle_alpha   90.00
_cell.angle_beta   90.00
_cell.angle_gamma   90.00
#
_symmetry.space_group_name_H-M   'P 1'
#
loop_
_entity.id
_entity.type
_entity.pdbx_description
1 polymer ?
#
loop_
_entity_poly.entity_id
_entity_poly.type
_entity_poly.pdbx_seq_one_letter_code
_entity_poly.pdbx_strand_id
1 'polypeptide(L)'
;RAGGARRLREDWQRIQDGFADDPRAGVVAADSLVGEAVEQCTALLNERRRRIESGWQRPGGDGDTERLRAALREYRALLDRVAAVLDWADRARAQSRGSSRSP
;
A
#
# COMPACT_ATOMS: atom_id res chain seq x y z
N ARG A 1 -7.97 -4.54 13.57
CA ARG A 1 -7.25 -5.58 12.80
C ARG A 1 -5.77 -5.19 12.70
N ALA A 2 -4.91 -5.75 13.56
CA ALA A 2 -3.45 -5.57 13.51
C ALA A 2 -2.72 -6.79 12.90
N GLY A 3 -3.47 -7.78 12.39
CA GLY A 3 -2.95 -9.09 12.02
C GLY A 3 -2.32 -9.21 10.63
N GLY A 4 -2.65 -8.32 9.68
CA GLY A 4 -2.20 -8.44 8.28
C GLY A 4 -0.68 -8.35 8.14
N ALA A 5 -0.08 -7.26 8.61
CA ALA A 5 1.36 -7.05 8.54
C ALA A 5 2.17 -8.08 9.35
N ARG A 6 1.61 -8.62 10.44
CA ARG A 6 2.26 -9.68 11.21
C ARG A 6 2.27 -11.00 10.44
N ARG A 7 1.14 -11.40 9.87
CA ARG A 7 1.07 -12.62 9.06
C ARG A 7 1.99 -12.57 7.86
N LEU A 8 2.00 -11.45 7.13
CA LEU A 8 2.92 -11.27 6.00
C LEU A 8 4.40 -11.48 6.41
N ARG A 9 4.80 -11.04 7.61
CA ARG A 9 6.16 -11.29 8.13
C ARG A 9 6.40 -12.74 8.52
N GLU A 10 5.40 -13.40 9.12
CA GLU A 10 5.48 -14.83 9.46
C GLU A 10 5.55 -15.71 8.20
N ASP A 11 4.78 -15.37 7.16
CA ASP A 11 4.81 -16.03 5.85
C ASP A 11 6.16 -15.82 5.15
N TRP A 12 6.69 -14.60 5.18
CA TRP A 12 8.01 -14.29 4.63
C TRP A 12 9.12 -15.10 5.31
N GLN A 13 9.10 -15.20 6.65
CA GLN A 13 10.10 -15.98 7.38
C GLN A 13 10.10 -17.45 6.93
N ARG A 14 8.91 -18.06 6.79
CA ARG A 14 8.79 -19.44 6.30
C ARG A 14 9.35 -19.63 4.90
N ILE A 15 9.17 -18.65 4.02
CA ILE A 15 9.74 -18.69 2.66
C ILE A 15 11.27 -18.65 2.73
N GLN A 16 11.85 -17.80 3.59
CA GLN A 16 13.30 -17.72 3.75
C GLN A 16 13.89 -19.03 4.31
N ASP A 17 13.22 -19.62 5.30
CA ASP A 17 13.69 -20.85 5.94
C ASP A 17 13.75 -22.02 4.94
N GLY A 18 12.80 -22.13 4.01
CA GLY A 18 12.76 -23.18 2.99
C GLY A 18 13.49 -22.87 1.68
N PHE A 19 14.03 -21.65 1.51
CA PHE A 19 14.60 -21.20 0.24
C PHE A 19 15.85 -22.00 -0.17
N ALA A 20 16.66 -22.43 0.79
CA ALA A 20 17.86 -23.22 0.52
C ALA A 20 17.54 -24.59 -0.11
N ASP A 21 16.36 -25.15 0.22
CA ASP A 21 15.94 -26.47 -0.23
C ASP A 21 15.30 -26.42 -1.63
N ASP A 22 14.46 -25.42 -1.90
CA ASP A 22 13.88 -25.18 -3.22
C ASP A 22 13.80 -23.68 -3.54
N PRO A 23 14.85 -23.13 -4.19
CA PRO A 23 14.89 -21.71 -4.55
C PRO A 23 13.76 -21.29 -5.49
N ARG A 24 13.30 -22.18 -6.40
CA ARG A 24 12.24 -21.85 -7.34
C ARG A 24 10.89 -21.74 -6.63
N ALA A 25 10.57 -22.71 -5.77
CA ALA A 25 9.36 -22.65 -4.96
C ALA A 25 9.37 -21.42 -4.03
N GLY A 26 10.52 -21.09 -3.43
CA GLY A 26 10.67 -19.91 -2.60
C GLY A 26 10.36 -18.60 -3.33
N VAL A 27 10.86 -18.43 -4.56
CA VAL A 27 10.56 -17.24 -5.38
C VAL A 27 9.09 -17.17 -5.77
N VAL A 28 8.46 -18.29 -6.15
CA VAL A 28 7.03 -18.35 -6.48
C VAL A 28 6.17 -17.97 -5.26
N ALA A 29 6.52 -18.48 -4.08
CA ALA A 29 5.82 -18.15 -2.84
C ALA A 29 6.01 -16.67 -2.46
N ALA A 30 7.21 -16.12 -2.66
CA ALA A 30 7.51 -14.71 -2.43
C ALA A 30 6.66 -13.80 -3.33
N ASP A 31 6.53 -14.13 -4.62
CA ASP A 31 5.71 -13.38 -5.57
C ASP A 31 4.23 -13.37 -5.13
N SER A 32 3.68 -14.54 -4.78
CA SER A 32 2.32 -14.67 -4.25
C SER A 32 2.10 -13.81 -2.99
N LEU A 33 3.03 -13.89 -2.03
CA LEU A 33 2.93 -13.15 -0.77
C LEU A 33 2.96 -11.63 -0.99
N VAL A 34 3.80 -11.15 -1.90
CA VAL A 34 3.86 -9.73 -2.26
C VAL A 34 2.57 -9.30 -2.95
N GLY A 35 2.03 -10.13 -3.85
CA GLY A 35 0.71 -9.91 -4.48
C GLY A 35 -0.39 -9.71 -3.43
N GLU A 36 -0.50 -10.64 -2.48
CA GLU A 36 -1.47 -10.55 -1.38
C GLU A 36 -1.27 -9.29 -0.51
N ALA A 37 -0.03 -8.89 -0.26
CA ALA A 37 0.27 -7.68 0.50
C ALA A 37 -0.22 -6.42 -0.23
N VAL A 38 -0.01 -6.35 -1.55
CA VAL A 38 -0.48 -5.24 -2.40
C VAL A 38 -2.01 -5.16 -2.41
N GLU A 39 -2.69 -6.29 -2.54
CA GLU A 39 -4.16 -6.34 -2.50
C GLU A 39 -4.71 -5.87 -1.15
N GLN A 40 -4.15 -6.36 -0.04
CA GLN A 40 -4.53 -5.94 1.31
C GLN A 40 -4.30 -4.44 1.52
N CYS A 41 -3.17 -3.91 1.06
CA CYS A 41 -2.87 -2.48 1.12
C CYS A 41 -3.92 -1.66 0.35
N THR A 42 -4.22 -2.06 -0.89
CA THR A 42 -5.23 -1.42 -1.75
C THR A 42 -6.61 -1.44 -1.11
N ALA A 43 -7.01 -2.56 -0.50
CA ALA A 43 -8.29 -2.68 0.20
C ALA A 43 -8.38 -1.70 1.40
N LEU A 44 -7.31 -1.58 2.19
CA LEU A 44 -7.24 -0.67 3.34
C LEU A 44 -7.28 0.80 2.93
N LEU A 45 -6.56 1.18 1.86
CA LEU A 45 -6.58 2.53 1.31
C LEU A 45 -8.00 2.90 0.83
N ASN A 46 -8.67 1.97 0.13
CA ASN A 46 -10.05 2.15 -0.30
C ASN A 46 -11.02 2.24 0.89
N GLU A 47 -10.83 1.45 1.94
CA GLU A 47 -11.61 1.57 3.18
C GLU A 47 -11.45 2.96 3.81
N ARG A 48 -10.21 3.48 3.88
CA ARG A 48 -9.94 4.83 4.39
C ARG A 48 -10.62 5.90 3.53
N ARG A 49 -10.54 5.79 2.19
CA ARG A 49 -11.21 6.70 1.26
C ARG A 49 -12.72 6.75 1.52
N ARG A 50 -13.37 5.58 1.63
CA ARG A 50 -14.82 5.49 1.90
C ARG A 50 -15.20 6.06 3.26
N ARG A 51 -14.36 5.91 4.29
CA ARG A 51 -14.61 6.51 5.61
C ARG A 51 -14.62 8.03 5.55
N ILE A 52 -13.63 8.64 4.86
CA ILE A 52 -13.60 10.10 4.66
C ILE A 52 -14.86 10.54 3.90
N GLU A 53 -15.17 9.85 2.80
CA GLU A 53 -16.36 10.07 1.97
C GLU A 53 -17.67 10.09 2.78
N SER A 54 -17.88 9.04 3.59
CA SER A 54 -19.06 8.92 4.45
C SER A 54 -19.15 9.99 5.54
N GLY A 55 -18.02 10.61 5.90
CA GLY A 55 -17.93 11.62 6.96
C GLY A 55 -18.44 12.98 6.51
N TRP A 56 -18.16 13.38 5.27
CA TRP A 56 -18.59 14.67 4.74
C TRP A 56 -19.91 14.62 3.96
N GLN A 57 -20.33 13.46 3.44
CA GLN A 57 -21.60 13.33 2.69
C GLN A 57 -22.87 13.43 3.56
N ARG A 58 -22.78 13.41 4.89
CA ARG A 58 -23.97 13.53 5.76
C ARG A 58 -24.56 14.95 5.67
N PRO A 59 -25.87 15.15 5.44
CA PRO A 59 -26.45 16.50 5.47
C PRO A 59 -26.28 17.18 6.85
N GLY A 60 -25.99 18.48 6.89
CA GLY A 60 -25.96 19.29 8.12
C GLY A 60 -25.69 20.77 7.81
N GLY A 61 -26.32 21.69 8.55
CA GLY A 61 -26.28 23.15 8.34
C GLY A 61 -24.90 23.82 8.52
N ASP A 62 -24.83 25.03 9.08
CA ASP A 62 -23.63 25.93 9.10
C ASP A 62 -22.26 25.33 9.52
N GLY A 63 -22.22 24.14 10.12
CA GLY A 63 -21.00 23.35 10.36
C GLY A 63 -20.39 22.66 9.12
N ASP A 64 -20.98 22.82 7.93
CA ASP A 64 -20.60 22.10 6.72
C ASP A 64 -19.20 22.48 6.21
N THR A 65 -18.82 23.77 6.27
CA THR A 65 -17.51 24.21 5.76
C THR A 65 -16.34 23.68 6.60
N GLU A 66 -16.44 23.66 7.93
CA GLU A 66 -15.34 23.11 8.76
C GLU A 66 -15.20 21.60 8.59
N ARG A 67 -16.32 20.90 8.43
CA ARG A 67 -16.33 19.48 8.10
C ARG A 67 -15.67 19.21 6.75
N LEU A 68 -15.98 20.00 5.72
CA LEU A 68 -15.34 19.90 4.41
C LEU A 68 -13.84 20.21 4.48
N ARG A 69 -13.42 21.22 5.26
CA ARG A 69 -11.99 21.48 5.51
C ARG A 69 -11.30 20.29 6.18
N ALA A 70 -11.94 19.68 7.18
CA ALA A 70 -11.42 18.48 7.83
C ALA A 70 -11.28 17.31 6.84
N ALA A 71 -12.31 17.05 6.03
CA ALA A 71 -12.27 16.01 5.00
C ALA A 71 -11.14 16.25 3.98
N LEU A 72 -10.93 17.49 3.53
CA LEU A 72 -9.85 17.84 2.60
C LEU A 72 -8.47 17.59 3.21
N ARG A 73 -8.27 17.91 4.49
CA ARG A 73 -7.03 17.60 5.22
C ARG A 73 -6.80 16.08 5.30
N GLU A 74 -7.85 15.29 5.55
CA GLU A 74 -7.75 13.83 5.56
C GLU A 74 -7.46 13.23 4.18
N TYR A 75 -8.05 13.76 3.11
CA TYR A 75 -7.73 13.36 1.74
C TYR A 75 -6.28 13.67 1.38
N ARG A 76 -5.77 14.85 1.74
CA ARG A 76 -4.36 15.20 1.52
C ARG A 76 -3.42 14.19 2.19
N ALA A 77 -3.67 13.88 3.46
CA ALA A 77 -2.86 12.89 4.19
C ALA A 77 -2.93 11.48 3.57
N LEU A 78 -4.08 11.09 3.00
CA LEU A 78 -4.20 9.83 2.25
C LEU A 78 -3.43 9.88 0.93
N LEU A 79 -3.54 10.99 0.19
CA LEU A 79 -2.85 11.21 -1.08
C LEU A 79 -1.33 11.18 -0.90
N ASP A 80 -0.80 11.84 0.13
CA ASP A 80 0.63 11.88 0.42
C ASP A 80 1.22 10.46 0.61
N ARG A 81 0.45 9.55 1.24
CA ARG A 81 0.87 8.14 1.40
C ARG A 81 0.86 7.37 0.08
N VAL A 82 -0.14 7.59 -0.76
CA VAL A 82 -0.22 6.95 -2.08
C VAL A 82 0.88 7.48 -2.99
N ALA A 83 1.10 8.80 -2.99
CA ALA A 83 2.16 9.45 -3.75
C ALA A 83 3.54 8.91 -3.37
N ALA A 84 3.82 8.69 -2.08
CA ALA A 84 5.09 8.09 -1.65
C ALA A 84 5.35 6.70 -2.26
N VAL A 85 4.31 5.88 -2.43
CA VAL A 85 4.41 4.56 -3.09
C VAL A 85 4.64 4.71 -4.60
N LEU A 86 3.94 5.65 -5.25
CA LEU A 86 4.11 5.92 -6.68
C LEU A 86 5.52 6.46 -6.99
N ASP A 87 6.00 7.41 -6.19
CA ASP A 87 7.35 7.97 -6.31
C ASP A 87 8.43 6.90 -6.14
N TRP A 88 8.25 5.98 -5.19
CA TRP A 88 9.14 4.83 -5.04
C TRP A 88 9.16 3.96 -6.29
N ALA A 89 7.99 3.65 -6.86
CA ALA A 89 7.88 2.84 -8.07
C ALA A 89 8.52 3.52 -9.28
N ASP A 90 8.37 4.84 -9.42
CA ASP A 90 8.98 5.60 -10.50
C ASP A 90 10.50 5.67 -10.40
N ARG A 91 11.03 5.85 -9.18
CA ARG A 91 12.48 5.71 -8.93
C ARG A 91 12.98 4.31 -9.28
N ALA A 92 12.24 3.27 -8.89
CA ALA A 92 12.59 1.88 -9.20
C ALA A 92 12.63 1.59 -10.72
N ARG A 93 11.80 2.27 -11.52
CA ARG A 93 11.85 2.17 -12.99
C ARG A 93 13.04 2.93 -13.59
N ALA A 94 13.39 4.08 -13.04
CA ALA A 94 14.51 4.90 -13.52
C ALA A 94 15.87 4.20 -13.31
N GLN A 95 16.08 3.57 -12.14
CA GLN A 95 17.31 2.81 -11.84
C GLN A 95 17.52 1.61 -12.78
N SER A 96 16.45 0.92 -13.19
CA SER A 96 16.54 -0.22 -14.12
C SER A 96 16.93 0.22 -15.52
N ARG A 97 16.47 1.40 -15.97
CA ARG A 97 16.85 1.99 -17.27
C ARG A 97 18.29 2.50 -17.29
N GLY A 98 18.80 3.01 -16.17
CA GLY A 98 20.19 3.47 -16.04
C GLY A 98 21.21 2.33 -16.00
N SER A 99 20.86 1.22 -15.35
CA SER A 99 21.74 0.04 -15.20
C SER A 99 21.95 -0.73 -16.52
N SER A 100 20.98 -0.68 -17.44
CA SER A 100 21.11 -1.27 -18.78
C SER A 100 21.94 -0.42 -19.77
N ARG A 101 22.42 0.77 -19.38
CA ARG A 101 23.05 1.74 -20.29
C ARG A 101 24.55 1.95 -20.08
N SER A 102 25.23 1.07 -19.33
CA SER A 102 26.70 1.03 -19.28
C SER A 102 27.23 -0.24 -19.98
N PRO A 103 28.24 -0.09 -20.88
CA PRO A 103 28.87 -1.18 -21.62
C PRO A 103 29.87 -2.00 -20.77
#